data_AF-A0A834SPQ7-F1
#
_entry.id   AF-A0A834SPQ7-F1
#
_cell.length_a   1.000
_cell.length_b   1.000
_cell.length_c   1.000
_cell.angle_alpha   90.00
_cell.angle_beta   90.00
_cell.angle_gamma   90.00
#
_symmetry.space_group_name_H-M   'P 1'
#
loop_
_entity.id
_entity.type
_entity.pdbx_description
1 polymer ?
#
loop_
_entity_poly.entity_id
_entity_poly.type
_entity_poly.pdbx_seq_one_letter_code
_entity_poly.pdbx_strand_id
1 'polypeptide(L)'
;MIFGFTASKMKQTPSLFSLLLSLFLIITIFTVVEGGGIFIGSAKKLFVFGDSYVDTGNFLNSPSFKPPSGITFPGKPDGRFCDGRVLPDYIGDFV
;
A
#
# COMPACT_ATOMS: atom_id res chain seq x y z
N MET A 1 -62.19 44.13 -10.12
CA MET A 1 -61.72 43.90 -8.74
C MET A 1 -61.15 42.48 -8.70
N ILE A 2 -59.83 42.33 -8.83
CA ILE A 2 -59.16 41.02 -8.86
C ILE A 2 -58.41 40.90 -7.52
N PHE A 3 -58.81 39.95 -6.69
CA PHE A 3 -58.11 39.64 -5.44
C PHE A 3 -56.86 38.81 -5.74
N GLY A 4 -55.68 39.42 -5.61
CA GLY A 4 -54.40 38.72 -5.66
C GLY A 4 -53.98 38.29 -4.26
N PHE A 5 -54.09 37.01 -3.93
CA PHE A 5 -53.46 36.43 -2.74
C PHE A 5 -52.03 36.00 -3.10
N THR A 6 -51.03 36.73 -2.64
CA THR A 6 -49.62 36.31 -2.70
C THR A 6 -49.31 35.39 -1.53
N ALA A 7 -49.11 34.09 -1.79
CA ALA A 7 -48.62 33.15 -0.79
C ALA A 7 -47.14 33.42 -0.48
N SER A 8 -46.85 33.86 0.75
CA SER A 8 -45.48 34.02 1.26
C SER A 8 -44.78 32.65 1.32
N LYS A 9 -43.71 32.46 0.53
CA LYS A 9 -42.85 31.27 0.66
C LYS A 9 -42.15 31.29 2.02
N MET A 10 -42.56 30.40 2.92
CA MET A 10 -41.86 30.19 4.19
C MET A 10 -40.45 29.66 3.91
N LYS A 11 -39.42 30.40 4.34
CA LYS A 11 -38.04 29.91 4.33
C LYS A 11 -37.92 28.85 5.43
N GLN A 12 -37.84 27.58 5.03
CA GLN A 12 -37.56 26.49 5.97
C GLN A 12 -36.15 26.66 6.54
N THR A 13 -36.05 26.90 7.84
CA THR A 13 -34.78 26.88 8.56
C THR A 13 -34.42 25.44 8.90
N PRO A 14 -33.20 24.96 8.60
CA PRO A 14 -32.80 23.61 8.96
C PRO A 14 -32.84 23.43 10.47
N SER A 15 -33.33 22.27 10.92
CA SER A 15 -33.31 21.92 12.35
C SER A 15 -31.86 21.67 12.80
N LEU A 16 -31.59 21.86 14.10
CA LEU A 16 -30.29 21.56 14.69
C LEU A 16 -29.82 20.13 14.40
N PHE A 17 -30.76 19.18 14.38
CA PHE A 17 -30.49 17.78 14.02
C PHE A 17 -29.97 17.64 12.58
N SER A 18 -30.57 18.37 11.63
CA SER A 18 -30.11 18.36 10.24
C SER A 18 -28.70 18.93 10.09
N LEU A 19 -28.35 19.93 10.88
CA LEU A 19 -27.01 20.53 10.87
C LEU A 19 -25.96 19.58 11.48
N LEU A 20 -26.30 18.92 12.59
CA LEU A 20 -25.41 17.95 13.25
C LEU A 20 -25.15 16.73 12.36
N LEU A 21 -26.17 16.23 11.66
CA LEU A 21 -26.04 15.11 10.73
C LEU A 21 -25.13 15.48 9.55
N SER A 22 -25.30 16.68 8.98
CA SER A 22 -24.45 17.19 7.91
C SER A 22 -22.98 17.31 8.37
N LEU A 23 -22.75 17.81 9.58
CA LEU A 23 -21.41 17.96 10.13
C LEU A 23 -20.74 16.59 10.36
N PHE A 24 -21.47 15.61 10.90
CA PHE A 24 -20.99 14.24 11.07
C PHE A 24 -20.60 13.59 9.72
N LEU A 25 -21.40 13.80 8.69
CA LEU A 25 -21.15 13.27 7.34
C LEU A 25 -19.91 13.93 6.71
N ILE A 26 -19.74 15.25 6.92
CA ILE A 26 -18.55 15.98 6.44
C ILE A 26 -17.28 15.48 7.14
N ILE A 27 -17.31 15.32 8.47
CA ILE A 27 -16.17 14.82 9.25
C ILE A 27 -15.78 13.41 8.81
N THR A 28 -16.76 12.52 8.63
CA THR A 28 -16.48 11.15 8.18
C THR A 28 -15.84 11.13 6.79
N ILE A 29 -16.30 11.96 5.85
CA ILE A 29 -15.66 12.10 4.53
C ILE A 29 -14.22 12.60 4.66
N PHE A 30 -13.95 13.64 5.45
CA PHE A 30 -12.59 14.15 5.64
C PHE A 30 -11.65 13.11 6.27
N THR A 31 -12.13 12.35 7.25
CA THR A 31 -11.34 11.25 7.84
C THR A 31 -11.06 10.11 6.88
N VAL A 32 -11.92 9.87 5.88
CA VAL A 32 -11.67 8.86 4.82
C VAL A 32 -10.70 9.39 3.76
N VAL A 33 -10.60 10.72 3.57
CA VAL A 33 -9.66 11.31 2.61
C VAL A 33 -8.24 11.40 3.18
N GLU A 34 -8.08 11.72 4.47
CA GLU A 34 -6.77 11.67 5.15
C GLU A 34 -6.39 10.26 5.62
N GLY A 35 -7.38 9.43 5.98
CA GLY A 35 -7.22 8.02 6.39
C GLY A 35 -7.37 7.01 5.25
N GLY A 36 -7.56 7.48 4.02
CA GLY A 36 -7.71 6.68 2.80
C GLY A 36 -6.44 6.00 2.32
N GLY A 37 -5.34 6.17 3.06
CA GLY A 37 -4.22 5.26 3.06
C GLY A 37 -4.44 4.13 4.06
N ILE A 38 -5.50 3.32 3.93
CA ILE A 38 -5.27 1.91 4.28
C ILE A 38 -4.21 1.50 3.28
N PHE A 39 -2.94 1.48 3.72
CA PHE A 39 -1.87 0.82 3.03
C PHE A 39 -2.18 -0.69 3.03
N ILE A 40 -3.25 -1.09 2.35
CA ILE A 40 -3.22 -2.29 1.54
C ILE A 40 -2.35 -1.90 0.35
N GLY A 41 -1.07 -1.57 0.62
CA GLY A 41 -0.06 -1.68 -0.41
C GLY A 41 -0.25 -3.10 -0.90
N SER A 42 -0.74 -3.25 -2.12
CA SER A 42 -0.85 -4.55 -2.76
C SER A 42 0.51 -5.19 -2.55
N ALA A 43 0.60 -6.14 -1.62
CA ALA A 43 1.86 -6.76 -1.27
C ALA A 43 2.24 -7.56 -2.50
N LYS A 44 2.99 -6.94 -3.40
CA LYS A 44 3.40 -7.57 -4.64
C LYS A 44 4.38 -8.65 -4.26
N LYS A 45 4.07 -9.87 -4.70
CA LYS A 45 4.90 -11.04 -4.47
C LYS A 45 5.59 -11.38 -5.78
N LEU A 46 6.90 -11.59 -5.69
CA LEU A 46 7.70 -12.11 -6.80
C LEU A 46 7.90 -13.61 -6.58
N PHE A 47 7.37 -14.41 -7.49
CA PHE A 47 7.67 -15.85 -7.55
C PHE A 47 8.76 -16.05 -8.59
N VAL A 48 9.91 -16.55 -8.15
CA VAL A 48 11.10 -16.70 -8.99
C VAL A 48 11.40 -18.18 -9.21
N PHE A 49 11.56 -18.56 -10.47
CA PHE A 49 11.98 -19.89 -10.89
C PHE A 49 13.29 -19.76 -11.65
N GLY A 50 14.19 -20.73 -11.50
CA GLY A 50 15.46 -20.76 -12.21
C GLY A 50 16.47 -21.67 -11.55
N ASP A 51 17.74 -21.35 -11.77
CA ASP A 51 18.90 -22.06 -11.27
C ASP A 51 19.69 -21.19 -10.26
N SER A 52 20.98 -21.48 -10.08
CA SER A 52 21.90 -20.74 -9.23
C SER A 52 21.90 -19.21 -9.43
N TYR A 53 21.58 -18.70 -10.63
CA TYR A 53 21.57 -17.25 -10.91
C TYR A 53 20.50 -16.48 -10.13
N VAL A 54 19.47 -17.17 -9.67
CA VAL A 54 18.35 -16.58 -8.92
C VAL A 54 18.14 -17.23 -7.56
N ASP A 55 18.99 -18.21 -7.20
CA ASP A 55 18.90 -18.92 -5.93
C ASP A 55 19.39 -18.03 -4.78
N THR A 56 18.55 -17.88 -3.75
CA THR A 56 18.83 -17.16 -2.51
C THR A 56 18.91 -18.11 -1.31
N GLY A 57 19.31 -19.37 -1.53
CA GLY A 57 19.58 -20.35 -0.47
C GLY A 57 18.66 -21.57 -0.44
N ASN A 58 17.96 -21.88 -1.54
CA ASN A 58 17.13 -23.08 -1.67
C ASN A 58 17.96 -24.36 -1.83
N PHE A 59 19.13 -24.32 -2.48
CA PHE A 59 19.97 -25.51 -2.62
C PHE A 59 20.81 -25.78 -1.36
N LEU A 60 20.20 -26.49 -0.42
CA LEU A 60 20.83 -26.88 0.85
C LEU A 60 22.12 -27.69 0.61
N ASN A 61 23.19 -27.38 1.35
CA ASN A 61 24.54 -27.97 1.25
C ASN A 61 25.37 -27.58 0.01
N SER A 62 24.96 -26.56 -0.74
CA SER A 62 25.76 -26.00 -1.81
C SER A 62 27.09 -25.39 -1.30
N PRO A 63 28.09 -25.24 -2.19
CA PRO A 63 29.28 -24.47 -1.87
C PRO A 63 28.99 -22.97 -1.64
N SER A 64 27.81 -22.46 -2.01
CA SER A 64 27.43 -21.06 -1.79
C SER A 64 27.17 -20.69 -0.32
N PHE A 65 27.11 -21.67 0.58
CA PHE A 65 27.17 -21.43 2.03
C PHE A 65 28.60 -21.25 2.57
N LYS A 66 29.59 -21.07 1.68
CA LYS A 66 30.99 -20.81 2.04
C LYS A 66 31.52 -19.61 1.24
N PRO A 67 32.58 -18.94 1.75
CA PRO A 67 33.29 -17.91 0.99
C PRO A 67 33.76 -18.44 -0.37
N PRO A 68 33.77 -17.61 -1.42
CA PRO A 68 33.60 -16.15 -1.40
C PRO A 68 32.14 -15.66 -1.47
N SER A 69 31.15 -16.54 -1.43
CA SER A 69 29.75 -16.14 -1.62
C SER A 69 29.25 -15.23 -0.50
N GLY A 70 28.49 -14.21 -0.88
CA GLY A 70 27.84 -13.27 0.02
C GLY A 70 28.76 -12.34 0.82
N ILE A 71 30.06 -12.22 0.55
CA ILE A 71 30.96 -11.32 1.32
C ILE A 71 30.59 -9.85 1.05
N THR A 72 30.35 -9.46 -0.19
CA THR A 72 29.89 -8.10 -0.51
C THR A 72 28.46 -7.85 -0.05
N PHE A 73 27.55 -8.80 -0.26
CA PHE A 73 26.19 -8.77 0.25
C PHE A 73 25.64 -10.20 0.37
N PRO A 74 25.12 -10.63 1.54
CA PRO A 74 24.73 -9.83 2.70
C PRO A 74 25.84 -9.63 3.77
N GLY A 75 27.11 -9.87 3.45
CA GLY A 75 28.23 -9.81 4.40
C GLY A 75 28.61 -11.18 4.99
N LYS A 76 27.94 -12.25 4.56
CA LYS A 76 28.21 -13.64 4.92
C LYS A 76 27.63 -14.58 3.85
N PRO A 77 28.17 -15.79 3.70
CA PRO A 77 27.55 -16.80 2.88
C PRO A 77 26.13 -17.13 3.38
N ASP A 78 25.15 -17.04 2.49
CA ASP A 78 23.72 -17.28 2.77
C ASP A 78 23.08 -18.24 1.75
N GLY A 79 23.88 -18.86 0.88
CA GLY A 79 23.42 -19.79 -0.15
C GLY A 79 23.26 -19.17 -1.54
N ARG A 80 23.53 -17.89 -1.72
CA ARG A 80 23.60 -17.23 -3.04
C ARG A 80 24.86 -17.62 -3.80
N PHE A 81 24.76 -17.94 -5.08
CA PHE A 81 25.92 -18.24 -5.93
C PHE A 81 26.63 -16.98 -6.46
N CYS A 82 26.65 -15.93 -5.64
CA CYS A 82 27.23 -14.63 -5.95
C CYS A 82 27.89 -14.06 -4.69
N ASP A 83 28.93 -13.23 -4.84
CA ASP A 83 29.51 -12.46 -3.74
C ASP A 83 28.56 -11.35 -3.24
N GLY A 84 27.67 -10.87 -4.12
CA GLY A 84 26.72 -9.82 -3.83
C GLY A 84 25.26 -10.22 -4.08
N ARG A 85 24.45 -9.22 -4.43
CA ARG A 85 23.05 -9.42 -4.81
C ARG A 85 22.92 -10.29 -6.06
N VAL A 86 21.88 -11.12 -6.09
CA VAL A 86 21.44 -11.84 -7.29
C VAL A 86 20.27 -11.10 -7.94
N LEU A 87 19.91 -11.47 -9.18
CA LEU A 87 18.91 -10.75 -9.99
C LEU A 87 17.59 -10.44 -9.24
N PRO A 88 17.01 -11.37 -8.44
CA PRO A 88 15.78 -11.09 -7.69
C PRO A 88 15.87 -9.95 -6.69
N ASP A 89 17.05 -9.68 -6.10
CA ASP A 89 17.16 -8.58 -5.13
C ASP A 89 17.01 -7.22 -5.80
N TYR A 90 17.50 -7.09 -7.04
CA TYR A 90 17.36 -5.85 -7.80
C TYR A 90 15.91 -5.67 -8.24
N ILE A 91 15.27 -6.73 -8.74
CA ILE A 91 13.88 -6.67 -9.19
C ILE A 91 12.94 -6.41 -7.99
N GLY A 92 13.16 -7.07 -6.85
CA GLY A 92 12.35 -6.90 -5.65
C GLY A 92 12.31 -5.45 -5.13
N ASP A 93 13.36 -4.67 -5.34
CA ASP A 93 13.41 -3.25 -4.97
C ASP A 93 12.52 -2.36 -5.89
N PHE A 94 12.14 -2.83 -7.07
CA PHE A 94 11.32 -2.08 -8.04
C PHE A 94 9.85 -2.49 -8.09
N VAL A 95 9.52 -3.70 -7.64
CA VAL A 95 8.19 -4.29 -7.84
C VAL A 95 7.24 -3.86 -6.74
#